data_AF-A0A6A6RY32-F1
#
_entry.id   AF-A0A6A6RY32-F1
#
_cell.length_a   1.000
_cell.length_b   1.000
_cell.length_c   1.000
_cell.angle_alpha   90.00
_cell.angle_beta   90.00
_cell.angle_gamma   90.00
#
_symmetry.space_group_name_H-M   'P 1'
#
loop_
_entity.id
_entity.type
_entity.pdbx_description
1 polymer ?
#
loop_
_entity_poly.entity_id
_entity_poly.type
_entity_poly.pdbx_seq_one_letter_code
_entity_poly.pdbx_strand_id
1 'polypeptide(L)'
;TVEPSLSPVSPQPLTSTPNRRPRNRPAPARQSRDSHEPIGVVLVSKKFKCLKSSCADLIFGRLADLRRHYDQQHARHRVQYFCSWSGCMRSSDPSGGAGKGRSFGTRKDKRDEHERNVHNK
;
A
#
# COMPACT_ATOMS: atom_id res chain seq x y z
N THR A 1 55.08 22.79 13.80
CA THR A 1 54.45 24.12 13.67
C THR A 1 53.18 23.92 12.84
N VAL A 2 52.06 23.64 13.50
CA VAL A 2 50.81 24.45 13.55
C VAL A 2 50.33 24.89 12.16
N GLU A 3 49.14 24.55 11.69
CA GLU A 3 47.84 24.87 12.29
C GLU A 3 46.70 23.99 11.70
N PRO A 4 45.60 23.74 12.45
CA PRO A 4 44.41 23.04 11.99
C PRO A 4 43.35 24.04 11.45
N SER A 5 42.89 23.88 10.20
CA SER A 5 41.85 24.77 9.66
C SER A 5 40.45 24.29 10.01
N LEU A 6 39.78 25.09 10.84
CA LEU A 6 38.43 24.96 11.36
C LEU A 6 37.35 25.07 10.25
N SER A 7 36.23 24.39 10.49
CA SER A 7 35.01 24.36 9.69
C SER A 7 34.30 25.72 9.63
N PRO A 8 33.46 25.96 8.60
CA PRO A 8 32.25 26.73 8.78
C PRO A 8 31.01 25.83 8.73
N VAL A 9 30.39 25.64 9.90
CA VAL A 9 29.05 25.06 10.06
C VAL A 9 28.05 26.09 9.53
N SER A 10 27.37 25.78 8.43
CA SER A 10 26.32 26.64 7.88
C SER A 10 24.92 26.22 8.36
N PRO A 11 24.00 27.19 8.51
CA PRO A 11 22.91 27.14 9.48
C PRO A 11 21.76 26.18 9.10
N GLN A 12 21.21 25.56 10.15
CA GLN A 12 20.04 24.70 10.07
C GLN A 12 18.77 25.53 9.81
N PRO A 13 17.92 25.15 8.85
CA PRO A 13 16.63 25.81 8.67
C PRO A 13 15.68 25.49 9.83
N LEU A 14 15.07 26.55 10.35
CA LEU A 14 14.08 26.54 11.42
C LEU A 14 12.93 25.57 11.11
N THR A 15 12.72 24.60 11.99
CA THR A 15 11.59 23.67 11.95
C THR A 15 10.30 24.44 12.20
N SER A 16 9.58 24.69 11.11
CA SER A 16 8.23 25.27 11.15
C SER A 16 7.29 24.22 11.75
N THR A 17 6.82 24.47 12.97
CA THR A 17 5.83 23.60 13.64
C THR A 17 4.55 23.53 12.80
N PRO A 18 4.01 22.33 12.49
CA PRO A 18 2.79 22.23 11.73
C PRO A 18 1.59 22.67 12.57
N ASN A 19 0.95 23.73 12.08
CA ASN A 19 -0.34 24.28 12.48
C ASN A 19 -1.41 23.17 12.58
N ARG A 20 -1.82 22.83 13.81
CA ARG A 20 -2.87 21.83 14.07
C ARG A 20 -4.23 22.43 13.74
N ARG A 21 -4.60 22.41 12.46
CA ARG A 21 -6.01 22.57 12.06
C ARG A 21 -6.82 21.40 12.63
N PRO A 22 -7.94 21.65 13.32
CA PRO A 22 -8.87 20.59 13.71
C PRO A 22 -9.38 19.94 12.42
N ARG A 23 -8.90 18.72 12.18
CA ARG A 23 -9.35 17.90 11.06
C ARG A 23 -10.77 17.48 11.37
N ASN A 24 -11.74 18.01 10.61
CA ASN A 24 -13.08 17.44 10.50
C ASN A 24 -12.92 15.93 10.32
N ARG A 25 -13.14 15.18 11.39
CA ARG A 25 -13.03 13.74 11.40
C ARG A 25 -14.35 13.26 10.81
N PRO A 26 -14.38 12.77 9.55
CA PRO A 26 -15.60 12.16 9.05
C PRO A 26 -16.01 11.07 10.04
N ALA A 27 -17.32 11.03 10.34
CA ALA A 27 -17.90 10.08 11.28
C ALA A 27 -17.35 8.68 11.00
N PRO A 28 -17.03 7.88 12.04
CA PRO A 28 -16.51 6.53 11.83
C PRO A 28 -17.51 5.78 10.95
N ALA A 29 -17.07 5.46 9.74
CA ALA A 29 -17.82 4.59 8.84
C ALA A 29 -18.23 3.37 9.66
N ARG A 30 -19.53 3.06 9.67
CA ARG A 30 -20.12 1.89 10.33
C ARG A 30 -19.16 0.72 10.13
N GLN A 31 -18.47 0.32 11.21
CA GLN A 31 -17.53 -0.77 11.17
C GLN A 31 -18.35 -2.01 10.84
N SER A 32 -18.30 -2.40 9.56
CA SER A 32 -18.89 -3.63 9.07
C SER A 32 -18.47 -4.74 10.03
N ARG A 33 -19.46 -5.38 10.66
CA ARG A 33 -19.33 -6.48 11.63
C ARG A 33 -17.99 -7.18 11.49
N ASP A 34 -17.15 -7.02 12.51
CA ASP A 34 -15.81 -7.63 12.58
C ASP A 34 -15.97 -9.13 12.33
N SER A 35 -15.75 -9.51 11.08
CA SER A 35 -15.95 -10.87 10.64
C SER A 35 -14.65 -11.56 10.98
N HIS A 36 -14.62 -12.26 12.12
CA HIS A 36 -13.49 -13.09 12.55
C HIS A 36 -13.31 -14.32 11.63
N GLU A 37 -13.31 -14.12 10.32
CA GLU A 37 -13.06 -15.17 9.34
C GLU A 37 -11.56 -15.49 9.33
N PRO A 38 -11.15 -16.73 9.61
CA PRO A 38 -9.75 -17.10 9.56
C PRO A 38 -9.23 -17.05 8.12
N ILE A 39 -8.15 -16.33 7.90
CA ILE A 39 -7.49 -16.21 6.58
C ILE A 39 -6.49 -17.34 6.31
N GLY A 40 -6.05 -18.05 7.35
CA GLY A 40 -5.02 -19.08 7.28
C GLY A 40 -4.69 -19.69 8.64
N VAL A 41 -3.73 -20.62 8.64
CA VAL A 41 -3.26 -21.35 9.83
C VAL A 41 -1.77 -21.13 10.07
N VAL A 42 -1.36 -21.22 11.33
CA VAL A 42 0.06 -21.20 11.75
C VAL A 42 0.54 -22.64 11.84
N LEU A 43 1.65 -22.93 11.16
CA LEU A 43 2.29 -24.25 11.19
C LEU A 43 3.26 -24.34 12.36
N VAL A 44 3.54 -25.57 12.83
CA VAL A 44 4.56 -25.85 13.87
C VAL A 44 5.93 -25.25 13.51
N SER A 45 6.24 -25.17 12.20
CA SER A 45 7.45 -24.54 11.66
C SER A 45 7.49 -23.01 11.77
N LYS A 46 6.51 -22.38 12.45
CA LYS A 46 6.32 -20.92 12.54
C LYS A 46 6.09 -20.22 11.19
N LYS A 47 5.73 -21.00 10.17
CA LYS A 47 5.29 -20.50 8.86
C LYS A 47 3.76 -20.41 8.81
N PHE A 48 3.24 -19.71 7.81
CA PHE A 48 1.82 -19.44 7.64
C PHE A 48 1.29 -20.10 6.37
N LYS A 49 0.10 -20.70 6.43
CA LYS A 49 -0.54 -21.38 5.28
C LYS A 49 -1.93 -20.82 5.03
N CYS A 50 -2.29 -20.62 3.76
CA CYS A 50 -3.63 -20.17 3.38
C CYS A 50 -4.68 -21.27 3.67
N LEU A 51 -5.88 -20.88 4.13
CA LEU A 51 -6.96 -21.82 4.45
C LEU A 51 -7.71 -22.32 3.20
N LYS A 52 -7.67 -21.56 2.10
CA LYS A 52 -8.42 -21.90 0.87
C LYS A 52 -7.76 -23.07 0.15
N SER A 53 -8.57 -24.04 -0.28
CA SER A 53 -8.10 -25.25 -0.99
C SER A 53 -7.37 -24.94 -2.30
N SER A 54 -7.74 -23.86 -2.99
CA SER A 54 -7.05 -23.39 -4.20
C SER A 54 -5.62 -22.89 -3.95
N CYS A 55 -5.20 -22.77 -2.69
CA CYS A 55 -3.88 -22.26 -2.28
C CYS A 55 -3.18 -23.25 -1.33
N ALA A 56 -3.54 -24.54 -1.41
CA ALA A 56 -3.08 -25.57 -0.49
C ALA A 56 -1.55 -25.74 -0.44
N ASP A 57 -0.83 -25.39 -1.51
CA ASP A 57 0.63 -25.52 -1.58
C ASP A 57 1.38 -24.24 -1.19
N LEU A 58 0.66 -23.13 -0.93
CA LEU A 58 1.27 -21.84 -0.62
C LEU A 58 1.58 -21.72 0.88
N ILE A 59 2.87 -21.62 1.18
CA ILE A 59 3.40 -21.41 2.53
C ILE A 59 4.20 -20.11 2.56
N PHE A 60 3.90 -19.26 3.53
CA PHE A 60 4.52 -17.94 3.70
C PHE A 60 5.43 -17.93 4.93
N GLY A 61 6.59 -17.28 4.80
CA GLY A 61 7.51 -17.07 5.93
C GLY A 61 7.04 -15.99 6.90
N ARG A 62 6.16 -15.07 6.48
CA ARG A 62 5.66 -13.96 7.30
C ARG A 62 4.15 -13.81 7.20
N LEU A 63 3.51 -13.45 8.31
CA LEU A 63 2.06 -13.21 8.37
C LEU A 63 1.62 -12.08 7.42
N ALA A 64 2.48 -11.07 7.21
CA ALA A 64 2.21 -9.98 6.28
C ALA A 64 2.05 -10.47 4.83
N ASP A 65 2.84 -11.47 4.43
CA ASP A 65 2.77 -12.05 3.08
C ASP A 65 1.48 -12.87 2.92
N LEU A 66 1.07 -13.64 3.94
CA LEU A 66 -0.22 -14.33 3.96
C LEU A 66 -1.40 -13.34 3.88
N ARG A 67 -1.39 -12.25 4.67
CA ARG A 67 -2.44 -11.22 4.63
C ARG A 67 -2.56 -10.61 3.24
N ARG A 68 -1.43 -10.21 2.65
CA ARG A 68 -1.39 -9.68 1.28
C ARG A 68 -1.95 -10.69 0.27
N HIS A 69 -1.59 -11.96 0.40
CA HIS A 69 -2.13 -13.02 -0.44
C HIS A 69 -3.66 -13.11 -0.32
N TYR A 70 -4.19 -13.18 0.91
CA TYR A 70 -5.63 -13.25 1.15
C TYR A 70 -6.37 -12.03 0.56
N ASP A 71 -5.86 -10.82 0.79
CA ASP A 71 -6.47 -9.60 0.26
C ASP A 71 -6.50 -9.59 -1.27
N GLN A 72 -5.45 -10.13 -1.91
CA GLN A 72 -5.34 -10.18 -3.36
C GLN A 72 -6.12 -11.31 -4.00
N GLN A 73 -6.28 -12.45 -3.33
CA GLN A 73 -6.79 -13.69 -3.93
C GLN A 73 -8.14 -14.15 -3.38
N HIS A 74 -8.53 -13.69 -2.20
CA HIS A 74 -9.69 -14.20 -1.47
C HIS A 74 -10.63 -13.13 -0.92
N ALA A 75 -10.19 -11.87 -0.78
CA ALA A 75 -11.08 -10.80 -0.35
C ALA A 75 -12.30 -10.70 -1.29
N ARG A 76 -13.49 -10.70 -0.68
CA ARG A 76 -14.79 -10.66 -1.37
C ARG A 76 -15.02 -9.32 -2.06
N HIS A 77 -14.57 -8.22 -1.45
CA HIS A 77 -14.71 -6.85 -1.96
C HIS A 77 -13.33 -6.24 -2.17
N ARG A 78 -12.73 -6.44 -3.35
CA ARG A 78 -11.41 -5.90 -3.67
C ARG A 78 -11.55 -4.47 -4.18
N VAL A 79 -11.09 -3.51 -3.40
CA VAL A 79 -10.85 -2.15 -3.92
C VAL A 79 -9.75 -2.27 -4.98
N GLN A 80 -10.08 -1.86 -6.21
CA GLN A 80 -9.09 -1.76 -7.27
C GLN A 80 -8.55 -0.34 -7.33
N TYR A 81 -7.23 -0.22 -7.35
CA TYR A 81 -6.55 1.05 -7.51
C TYR A 81 -6.22 1.28 -8.98
N PHE A 82 -6.59 2.46 -9.49
CA PHE A 82 -6.29 2.93 -10.83
C PHE A 82 -5.45 4.20 -10.75
N CYS A 83 -4.72 4.49 -11.83
CA CYS A 83 -4.06 5.77 -11.98
C CYS A 83 -5.12 6.89 -12.07
N SER A 84 -4.87 7.99 -11.38
CA SER A 84 -5.79 9.13 -11.33
C SER A 84 -5.71 10.02 -12.58
N TRP A 85 -4.73 9.81 -13.45
CA TRP A 85 -4.44 10.66 -14.61
C TRP A 85 -5.31 10.31 -15.81
N SER A 86 -6.09 11.27 -16.32
CA SER A 86 -6.94 11.11 -17.49
C SER A 86 -6.11 10.77 -18.73
N GLY A 87 -6.52 9.73 -19.47
CA GLY A 87 -5.79 9.25 -20.65
C GLY A 87 -4.58 8.36 -20.33
N CYS A 88 -4.24 8.13 -19.05
CA CYS A 88 -3.27 7.10 -18.71
C CYS A 88 -3.84 5.71 -19.01
N MET A 89 -3.04 4.81 -19.58
CA MET A 89 -3.46 3.45 -19.91
C MET A 89 -3.87 2.64 -18.66
N ARG A 90 -3.31 3.00 -17.49
CA ARG A 90 -3.63 2.43 -16.16
C ARG A 90 -4.74 3.20 -15.42
N SER A 91 -5.37 4.20 -16.05
CA SER A 91 -6.51 4.91 -15.48
C SER A 91 -7.80 4.08 -15.58
N SER A 92 -8.83 4.51 -14.85
CA SER A 92 -10.16 3.91 -14.93
C SER A 92 -10.97 4.34 -16.17
N ASP A 93 -10.45 5.28 -16.97
CA ASP A 93 -11.16 5.85 -18.12
C ASP A 93 -11.29 4.82 -19.26
N PRO A 94 -12.48 4.54 -19.83
CA PRO A 94 -12.63 3.61 -20.95
C PRO A 94 -11.79 3.97 -22.19
N SER A 95 -11.44 5.24 -22.38
CA SER A 95 -10.67 5.75 -23.52
C SER A 95 -9.19 5.34 -23.51
N GLY A 96 -8.65 4.98 -22.35
CA GLY A 96 -7.24 4.56 -22.19
C GLY A 96 -6.97 3.08 -22.53
N GLY A 97 -7.90 2.39 -23.19
CA GLY A 97 -7.76 1.02 -23.69
C GLY A 97 -8.43 -0.07 -22.82
N ALA A 98 -9.18 -0.99 -23.43
CA ALA A 98 -9.86 -2.07 -22.72
C ALA A 98 -8.93 -3.30 -22.58
N GLY A 99 -8.43 -3.59 -21.37
CA GLY A 99 -7.53 -4.73 -21.19
C GLY A 99 -7.38 -5.23 -19.75
N LYS A 100 -7.00 -6.50 -19.62
CA LYS A 100 -6.60 -7.13 -18.35
C LYS A 100 -5.31 -6.46 -17.87
N GLY A 101 -5.32 -5.89 -16.66
CA GLY A 101 -4.14 -5.27 -16.05
C GLY A 101 -4.13 -3.74 -16.02
N ARG A 102 -5.26 -3.04 -16.20
CA ARG A 102 -5.29 -1.57 -16.03
C ARG A 102 -5.10 -1.13 -14.58
N SER A 103 -5.71 -1.87 -13.65
CA SER A 103 -5.59 -1.59 -12.22
C SER A 103 -4.30 -2.15 -11.63
N PHE A 104 -3.87 -1.55 -10.52
CA PHE A 104 -2.81 -2.04 -9.64
C PHE A 104 -3.33 -3.08 -8.64
N GLY A 105 -4.53 -3.64 -8.88
CA GLY A 105 -5.24 -4.50 -7.95
C GLY A 105 -5.49 -3.80 -6.61
N THR A 106 -5.30 -4.51 -5.49
CA THR A 106 -5.47 -3.98 -4.13
C THR A 106 -4.23 -3.25 -3.60
N ARG A 107 -3.21 -3.01 -4.42
CA ARG A 107 -1.94 -2.39 -4.00
C ARG A 107 -1.88 -0.90 -4.31
N LYS A 108 -2.22 -0.08 -3.30
CA LYS A 108 -2.08 1.38 -3.38
C LYS A 108 -0.63 1.81 -3.61
N ASP A 109 0.33 1.15 -2.96
CA ASP A 109 1.76 1.46 -3.08
C ASP A 109 2.25 1.40 -4.54
N LYS A 110 1.76 0.43 -5.30
CA LYS A 110 2.12 0.26 -6.71
C LYS A 110 1.51 1.33 -7.62
N ARG A 111 0.30 1.78 -7.30
CA ARG A 111 -0.35 2.90 -7.98
C ARG A 111 0.39 4.22 -7.70
N ASP A 112 0.74 4.47 -6.45
CA ASP A 112 1.46 5.69 -6.05
C ASP A 112 2.89 5.72 -6.61
N GLU A 113 3.57 4.57 -6.67
CA GLU A 113 4.88 4.44 -7.33
C GLU A 113 4.78 4.70 -8.84
N HIS A 114 3.72 4.23 -9.49
CA HIS A 114 3.45 4.56 -10.88
C HIS A 114 3.21 6.06 -11.09
N GLU A 115 2.40 6.71 -10.24
CA GLU A 115 2.14 8.14 -10.35
C GLU A 115 3.42 8.97 -10.17
N ARG A 116 4.29 8.59 -9.23
CA ARG A 116 5.62 9.22 -9.08
C ARG A 116 6.51 9.05 -10.30
N ASN A 117 6.61 7.84 -10.83
CA ASN A 117 7.60 7.56 -11.88
C ASN A 117 7.12 7.95 -13.29
N VAL A 118 5.81 7.88 -13.54
CA VAL A 118 5.22 8.11 -14.88
C VAL A 118 4.62 9.52 -14.98
N HIS A 119 4.11 10.06 -13.87
CA HIS A 119 3.46 11.37 -13.84
C HIS A 119 4.21 12.40 -12.97
N ASN A 120 5.35 12.03 -12.38
CA ASN A 120 6.22 12.91 -11.59
C ASN A 120 5.51 13.59 -10.40
N LYS A 121 4.69 12.82 -9.65
CA LYS A 121 3.87 13.33 -8.55
C LYS A 121 3.94 12.49 -7.28
#